data_AF-A0A316HVL9-F1
#
_entry.id   AF-A0A316HVL9-F1
#
_cell.length_a   1.000
_cell.length_b   1.000
_cell.length_c   1.000
_cell.angle_alpha   90.00
_cell.angle_beta   90.00
_cell.angle_gamma   90.00
#
_symmetry.space_group_name_H-M   'P 1'
#
loop_
_entity.id
_entity.type
_entity.pdbx_description
1 polymer ?
#
loop_
_entity_poly.entity_id
_entity_poly.type
_entity_poly.pdbx_seq_one_letter_code
_entity_poly.pdbx_strand_id
1 'polypeptide(L)'
;MWASVITQVNAPGFVSDSPEEFCAQTTCTGTVSDNQGGVIVFSEDDSYDDRSAHNFRPNGEVVFTQGSRQDDPALLGAVASDRAYTFTR
;
A
#
# COMPACT_ATOMS: atom_id res chain seq x y z
N MET A 1 18.54 4.86 18.06
CA MET A 1 17.26 4.43 18.67
C MET A 1 16.34 4.16 17.49
N TRP A 2 16.27 2.91 17.06
CA TRP A 2 15.51 2.54 15.86
C TRP A 2 14.06 2.46 16.29
N ALA A 3 13.22 3.37 15.79
CA ALA A 3 11.79 3.18 15.89
C ALA A 3 11.47 1.93 15.09
N SER A 4 11.18 0.81 15.75
CA SER A 4 10.50 -0.31 15.11
C SER A 4 9.24 0.27 14.49
N VAL A 5 9.18 0.36 13.16
CA VAL A 5 7.91 0.71 12.51
C VAL A 5 6.99 -0.46 12.79
N ILE A 6 6.12 -0.30 13.78
CA ILE A 6 4.93 -1.14 13.93
C ILE A 6 4.17 -0.94 12.63
N THR A 7 3.91 -2.01 11.88
CA THR A 7 3.17 -1.93 10.61
C THR A 7 1.94 -1.03 10.78
N GLN A 8 1.89 0.07 10.05
CA GLN A 8 0.81 1.03 10.11
C GLN A 8 -0.20 0.70 9.03
N VAL A 9 -1.49 0.66 9.37
CA VAL A 9 -2.58 0.48 8.42
C VAL A 9 -3.34 1.80 8.31
N ASN A 10 -3.49 2.30 7.10
CA ASN A 10 -4.20 3.53 6.79
C ASN A 10 -5.40 3.18 5.92
N ALA A 11 -6.61 3.30 6.49
CA ALA A 11 -7.85 2.87 5.85
C ALA A 11 -9.09 3.61 6.37
N PRO A 12 -10.14 3.77 5.54
CA PRO A 12 -10.10 3.96 4.09
C PRO A 12 -9.88 5.44 3.74
N GLY A 13 -9.15 5.69 2.64
CA GLY A 13 -9.13 6.97 1.94
C GLY A 13 -9.69 6.83 0.53
N PHE A 14 -10.07 7.95 -0.10
CA PHE A 14 -10.35 8.01 -1.54
C PHE A 14 -9.28 8.86 -2.19
N VAL A 15 -8.67 8.37 -3.25
CA VAL A 15 -7.75 9.14 -4.08
C VAL A 15 -8.27 9.19 -5.51
N SER A 16 -8.02 10.30 -6.19
CA SER A 16 -8.34 10.44 -7.62
C SER A 16 -7.34 9.72 -8.52
N ASP A 17 -6.14 9.49 -8.00
CA ASP A 17 -5.01 9.03 -8.78
C ASP A 17 -5.14 7.54 -9.09
N SER A 18 -4.90 7.19 -10.35
CA SER A 18 -4.67 5.81 -10.77
C SER A 18 -3.36 5.26 -10.19
N PRO A 19 -3.19 3.93 -10.13
CA PRO A 19 -1.90 3.31 -9.80
C PRO A 19 -0.72 3.87 -10.61
N GLU A 20 -0.93 4.12 -11.90
CA GLU A 20 0.08 4.69 -12.80
C GLU A 20 0.43 6.14 -12.42
N GLU A 21 -0.58 6.99 -12.15
CA GLU A 21 -0.37 8.37 -11.72
C GLU A 21 0.30 8.46 -10.35
N PHE A 22 -0.01 7.54 -9.44
CA PHE A 22 0.67 7.40 -8.16
C PHE A 22 2.16 7.08 -8.39
N CYS A 23 2.47 6.09 -9.23
CA CYS A 23 3.86 5.73 -9.56
C CYS A 23 4.63 6.78 -10.36
N ALA A 24 3.96 7.74 -11.00
CA ALA A 24 4.62 8.89 -11.60
C ALA A 24 5.16 9.88 -10.53
N GLN A 25 4.65 9.81 -9.30
CA GLN A 25 4.95 10.73 -8.20
C GLN A 25 5.83 10.09 -7.11
N THR A 26 5.99 8.77 -7.11
CA THR A 26 6.74 8.02 -6.10
C THR A 26 7.62 6.93 -6.71
N THR A 27 8.53 6.35 -5.93
CA THR A 27 9.36 5.22 -6.36
C THR A 27 8.57 3.92 -6.18
N CYS A 28 7.86 3.50 -7.23
CA CYS A 28 7.21 2.19 -7.25
C CYS A 28 8.21 1.07 -7.58
N THR A 29 8.12 -0.03 -6.84
CA THR A 29 9.00 -1.20 -7.00
C THR A 29 8.29 -2.42 -7.59
N GLY A 30 6.97 -2.41 -7.63
CA GLY A 30 6.19 -3.45 -8.28
C GLY A 30 4.70 -3.30 -8.10
N THR A 31 3.94 -4.10 -8.86
CA THR A 31 2.49 -4.17 -8.77
C THR A 31 2.00 -5.61 -8.80
N VAL A 32 0.88 -5.86 -8.14
CA VAL A 32 0.21 -7.17 -8.10
C VAL A 32 -1.29 -6.97 -8.01
N SER A 33 -2.06 -7.73 -8.78
CA SER A 33 -3.53 -7.74 -8.66
C SER A 33 -3.96 -8.57 -7.46
N ASP A 34 -4.95 -8.08 -6.72
CA ASP A 34 -5.65 -8.90 -5.72
C ASP A 34 -6.74 -9.77 -6.38
N ASN A 35 -7.31 -10.69 -5.61
CA ASN A 35 -8.33 -11.63 -6.08
C ASN A 35 -9.74 -11.00 -6.22
N GLN A 36 -9.91 -9.72 -5.90
CA GLN A 36 -11.17 -8.98 -5.89
C GLN A 36 -11.16 -7.81 -6.90
N GLY A 37 -10.13 -7.73 -7.74
CA GLY A 37 -10.00 -6.74 -8.82
C GLY A 37 -9.29 -5.45 -8.39
N GLY A 38 -8.79 -5.35 -7.17
CA GLY A 38 -7.90 -4.29 -6.73
C GLY A 38 -6.47 -4.49 -7.25
N VAL A 39 -5.72 -3.39 -7.29
CA VAL A 39 -4.31 -3.36 -7.68
C VAL A 39 -3.49 -2.92 -6.48
N ILE A 40 -2.57 -3.78 -6.04
CA ILE A 40 -1.62 -3.47 -4.99
C ILE A 40 -0.35 -2.92 -5.65
N VAL A 41 0.08 -1.75 -5.21
CA VAL A 41 1.30 -1.08 -5.64
C VAL A 41 2.27 -1.04 -4.47
N PHE A 42 3.51 -1.50 -4.69
CA PHE A 42 4.60 -1.37 -3.73
C PHE A 42 5.41 -0.12 -4.04
N SER A 43 5.71 0.67 -3.02
CA SER A 43 6.51 1.89 -3.13
C SER A 43 7.51 2.01 -1.97
N GLU A 44 8.57 2.77 -2.18
CA GLU A 44 9.62 3.02 -1.18
C GLU A 44 9.89 4.52 -1.05
N ASP A 45 10.11 5.00 0.18
CA ASP A 45 10.66 6.34 0.43
C ASP A 45 12.04 6.23 1.08
N ASP A 46 13.08 6.52 0.30
CA ASP A 46 14.47 6.53 0.73
C ASP A 46 14.73 7.54 1.86
N SER A 47 13.93 8.61 1.96
CA SER A 47 14.08 9.66 2.97
C SER A 47 13.71 9.18 4.37
N TYR A 48 12.82 8.19 4.46
CA TYR A 48 12.29 7.65 5.71
C TYR A 48 12.70 6.18 5.95
N ASP A 49 13.48 5.57 5.06
CA ASP A 49 13.84 4.14 5.06
C ASP A 49 12.62 3.24 5.21
N ASP A 50 11.54 3.57 4.47
CA ASP A 50 10.26 2.90 4.56
C ASP A 50 9.87 2.19 3.26
N ARG A 51 8.88 1.30 3.40
CA ARG A 51 8.20 0.66 2.29
C ARG A 51 6.71 0.68 2.56
N SER A 52 5.94 0.88 1.50
CA SER A 52 4.49 0.87 1.55
C SER A 52 3.88 -0.06 0.51
N ALA A 53 2.69 -0.57 0.81
CA ALA A 53 1.84 -1.30 -0.12
C ALA A 53 0.45 -0.65 -0.15
N HIS A 54 0.05 -0.15 -1.31
CA HIS A 54 -1.22 0.57 -1.52
C HIS A 54 -2.16 -0.32 -2.34
N ASN A 55 -3.31 -0.70 -1.80
CA ASN A 55 -4.36 -1.39 -2.53
C ASN A 55 -5.36 -0.38 -3.11
N PHE A 56 -5.30 -0.18 -4.42
CA PHE A 56 -6.23 0.60 -5.22
C PHE A 56 -7.41 -0.24 -5.64
N ARG A 57 -8.59 0.07 -5.12
CA ARG A 57 -9.81 -0.67 -5.41
C ARG A 57 -10.57 -0.10 -6.61
N PRO A 58 -11.36 -0.92 -7.31
CA PRO A 58 -12.16 -0.46 -8.45
C PRO A 58 -13.18 0.65 -8.13
N ASN A 59 -13.54 0.84 -6.86
CA ASN A 59 -14.46 1.88 -6.40
C ASN A 59 -13.75 3.21 -6.04
N GLY A 60 -12.43 3.31 -6.23
CA GLY A 60 -11.63 4.48 -5.90
C GLY A 60 -11.16 4.55 -4.44
N GLU A 61 -11.48 3.54 -3.62
CA GLU A 61 -10.91 3.44 -2.28
C GLU A 61 -9.45 2.99 -2.34
N VAL A 62 -8.63 3.57 -1.48
CA VAL A 62 -7.27 3.13 -1.23
C VAL A 62 -7.07 2.82 0.24
N VAL A 63 -6.51 1.64 0.48
CA VAL A 63 -5.98 1.24 1.79
C VAL A 63 -4.50 0.96 1.61
N PHE A 64 -3.67 1.51 2.51
CA PHE A 64 -2.24 1.26 2.44
C PHE A 64 -1.64 0.86 3.77
N THR A 65 -0.59 0.06 3.68
CA THR A 65 0.24 -0.33 4.82
C THR A 65 1.64 0.20 4.66
N GLN A 66 2.22 0.72 5.72
CA GLN A 66 3.61 1.19 5.75
C GLN A 66 4.40 0.39 6.79
N GLY A 67 5.61 0.01 6.43
CA GLY A 67 6.58 -0.70 7.25
C GLY A 67 8.00 -0.18 7.01
N SER A 68 8.98 -0.82 7.65
CA SER A 68 10.40 -0.52 7.40
C SER A 68 10.83 -1.11 6.06
N ARG A 69 11.89 -0.56 5.44
CA ARG A 69 12.40 -1.04 4.14
C ARG A 69 12.80 -2.53 4.15
N GLN A 70 13.17 -3.05 5.32
CA GLN A 70 13.56 -4.44 5.51
C GLN A 70 12.36 -5.40 5.59
N ASP A 71 11.13 -4.88 5.70
CA ASP A 71 9.93 -5.71 5.75
C ASP A 71 9.64 -6.37 4.39
N ASP A 72 9.10 -7.59 4.45
CA ASP A 72 8.71 -8.35 3.26
C ASP A 72 7.55 -7.63 2.54
N PRO A 73 7.74 -7.22 1.27
CA PRO A 73 6.69 -6.53 0.52
C PRO A 73 5.43 -7.39 0.38
N ALA A 74 5.56 -8.72 0.29
CA ALA A 74 4.42 -9.62 0.18
C ALA A 74 3.55 -9.60 1.45
N LEU A 75 4.16 -9.48 2.63
CA LEU A 75 3.42 -9.37 3.89
C LEU A 75 2.68 -8.03 3.98
N LEU A 76 3.32 -6.92 3.61
CA LEU A 76 2.66 -5.62 3.54
C LEU A 76 1.48 -5.65 2.56
N GLY A 77 1.69 -6.20 1.36
CA GLY A 77 0.63 -6.36 0.36
C GLY A 77 -0.54 -7.22 0.86
N ALA A 78 -0.25 -8.33 1.54
CA ALA A 78 -1.28 -9.19 2.13
C ALA A 78 -2.12 -8.45 3.18
N VAL A 79 -1.48 -7.66 4.06
CA VAL A 79 -2.21 -6.85 5.06
C VAL A 79 -3.01 -5.75 4.36
N ALA A 80 -2.44 -5.03 3.39
CA ALA A 80 -3.16 -4.01 2.64
C ALA A 80 -4.40 -4.60 1.95
N SER A 81 -4.28 -5.77 1.32
CA SER A 81 -5.40 -6.48 0.71
C SER A 81 -6.47 -6.88 1.72
N ASP A 82 -6.10 -7.53 2.82
CA ASP A 82 -7.06 -7.94 3.86
C ASP A 82 -7.82 -6.72 4.44
N ARG A 83 -7.10 -5.62 4.70
CA ARG A 83 -7.69 -4.40 5.27
C ARG A 83 -8.54 -3.63 4.26
N ALA A 84 -8.25 -3.72 2.96
CA ALA A 84 -9.03 -3.08 1.89
C ALA A 84 -10.51 -3.51 1.85
N TYR A 85 -10.83 -4.70 2.37
CA TYR A 85 -12.18 -5.25 2.41
C TYR A 85 -12.73 -5.43 3.84
N THR A 86 -11.95 -5.06 4.85
CA THR A 86 -12.39 -5.11 6.25
C THR A 86 -13.41 -4.00 6.57
N PHE A 87 -13.31 -2.85 5.90
CA PHE A 87 -14.13 -1.65 6.19
C PHE A 87 -15.32 -1.45 5.25
N THR A 88 -15.55 -2.36 4.30
CA THR A 88 -16.70 -2.29 3.41
C THR A 88 -17.96 -2.85 4.04
N ARG A 89 -19.04 -2.06 4.01
CA ARG A 89 -20.41 -2.52 4.25
C ARG A 89 -21.08 -2.95 2.94
#